data_AF-A0A800HAK3-F1
#
_entry.id   AF-A0A800HAK3-F1
#
_cell.length_a   1.000
_cell.length_b   1.000
_cell.length_c   1.000
_cell.angle_alpha   90.00
_cell.angle_beta   90.00
_cell.angle_gamma   90.00
#
_symmetry.space_group_name_H-M   'P 1'
#
loop_
_entity.id
_entity.type
_entity.pdbx_description
1 polymer ?
#
loop_
_entity_poly.entity_id
_entity_poly.type
_entity_poly.pdbx_seq_one_letter_code
_entity_poly.pdbx_strand_id
1 'polypeptide(L)'
;MEILDNQYVKTDMPEFNWVWSPQGLINMHYPEMWGLVQFTERKNSDESVEFDFPVLDQIKWALRQIYYRERNYFGSYNRFTESLKELELMETPTEKIPWPPKIVLTPSGWEAVVMWNDKHVIIR
;
A
#
# COMPACT_ATOMS: atom_id res chain seq x y z
N MET A 1 -8.46 -17.06 19.14
CA MET A 1 -9.31 -16.48 20.20
C MET A 1 -10.57 -17.30 20.31
N GLU A 2 -10.99 -17.60 21.54
CA GLU A 2 -12.24 -18.27 21.84
C GLU A 2 -13.00 -17.47 22.91
N ILE A 3 -14.34 -17.60 22.93
CA ILE A 3 -15.19 -17.01 23.96
C ILE A 3 -15.53 -18.13 24.95
N LEU A 4 -14.94 -18.05 26.16
CA LEU A 4 -15.22 -18.95 27.27
C LEU A 4 -15.74 -18.11 28.44
N ASP A 5 -16.90 -18.48 28.99
CA ASP A 5 -17.53 -17.77 30.11
C ASP A 5 -17.61 -16.25 29.93
N ASN A 6 -17.97 -15.82 28.71
CA ASN A 6 -18.11 -14.42 28.33
C ASN A 6 -16.79 -13.61 28.40
N GLN A 7 -15.65 -14.29 28.36
CA GLN A 7 -14.30 -13.71 28.29
C GLN A 7 -13.59 -14.15 27.01
N TYR A 8 -12.78 -13.24 26.47
CA TYR A 8 -11.93 -13.52 25.32
C TYR A 8 -10.63 -14.18 25.78
N VAL A 9 -10.39 -15.41 25.35
CA VAL A 9 -9.16 -16.16 25.66
C VAL A 9 -8.30 -16.26 24.39
N LYS A 10 -7.03 -15.85 24.50
CA LYS A 10 -6.05 -16.02 23.43
C LYS A 10 -5.67 -17.50 23.32
N THR A 11 -5.64 -18.00 22.11
CA THR A 11 -5.23 -19.38 21.79
C THR A 11 -3.91 -19.36 21.03
N ASP A 12 -3.21 -20.50 20.94
CA ASP A 12 -1.97 -20.64 20.15
C ASP A 12 -2.23 -20.75 18.63
N MET A 13 -3.51 -20.71 18.23
CA MET A 13 -3.93 -20.70 16.83
C MET A 13 -3.75 -19.30 16.22
N PRO A 14 -3.46 -19.20 14.91
CA PRO A 14 -3.44 -17.92 14.21
C PRO A 14 -4.74 -17.14 14.40
N GLU A 15 -4.63 -15.81 14.48
CA GLU A 15 -5.80 -14.95 14.57
C GLU A 15 -6.59 -15.00 13.25
N PHE A 16 -7.85 -15.42 13.34
CA PHE A 16 -8.81 -15.34 12.23
C PHE A 16 -9.38 -13.93 12.17
N ASN A 17 -8.61 -13.02 11.57
CA ASN A 17 -9.06 -11.65 11.36
C ASN A 17 -10.20 -11.63 10.33
N TRP A 18 -11.42 -11.30 10.77
CA TRP A 18 -12.53 -11.05 9.86
C TRP A 18 -12.36 -9.67 9.25
N VAL A 19 -12.15 -9.65 7.94
CA VAL A 19 -11.90 -8.45 7.16
C VAL A 19 -12.82 -8.44 5.97
N TRP A 20 -13.34 -7.26 5.66
CA TRP A 20 -14.31 -7.02 4.60
C TRP A 20 -13.66 -6.97 3.20
N SER A 21 -12.32 -6.99 3.12
CA SER A 21 -11.55 -7.00 1.89
C SER A 21 -10.42 -8.03 1.94
N PRO A 22 -10.09 -8.71 0.82
CA PRO A 22 -8.94 -9.60 0.77
C PRO A 22 -7.64 -8.80 0.99
N GLN A 23 -6.87 -9.14 2.02
CA GLN A 23 -5.63 -8.44 2.38
C GLN A 23 -4.38 -8.98 1.66
N GLY A 24 -4.47 -10.15 1.04
CA GLY A 24 -3.35 -10.88 0.43
C GLY A 24 -2.37 -11.49 1.43
N LEU A 25 -2.11 -10.80 2.56
CA LEU A 25 -1.34 -11.26 3.70
C LEU A 25 -2.24 -11.29 4.94
N ILE A 26 -2.10 -12.31 5.80
CA ILE A 26 -2.75 -12.31 7.14
C ILE A 26 -1.95 -11.38 8.05
N ASN A 27 -2.01 -10.08 7.76
CA ASN A 27 -1.32 -9.05 8.52
C ASN A 27 -2.14 -7.76 8.57
N MET A 28 -2.85 -7.58 9.67
CA MET A 28 -3.71 -6.42 9.91
C MET A 28 -2.94 -5.10 10.00
N HIS A 29 -1.62 -5.14 10.19
CA HIS A 29 -0.77 -3.96 10.35
C HIS A 29 -0.32 -3.33 9.02
N TYR A 30 -0.92 -3.78 7.90
CA TYR A 30 -0.71 -3.23 6.56
C TYR A 30 -2.02 -2.58 6.06
N PRO A 31 -2.50 -1.49 6.70
CA PRO A 31 -3.76 -0.82 6.33
C PRO A 31 -3.78 -0.34 4.88
N GLU A 32 -2.61 -0.12 4.28
CA GLU A 32 -2.44 0.18 2.87
C GLU A 32 -2.95 -0.90 1.90
N MET A 33 -3.07 -2.14 2.38
CA MET A 33 -3.56 -3.30 1.61
C MET A 33 -5.07 -3.47 1.73
N TRP A 34 -5.75 -2.65 2.53
CA TRP A 34 -7.20 -2.73 2.69
C TRP A 34 -7.92 -2.21 1.43
N GLY A 35 -9.12 -2.70 1.19
CA GLY A 35 -9.94 -2.29 0.05
C GLY A 35 -10.34 -0.82 0.09
N LEU A 36 -10.72 -0.29 -1.07
CA LEU A 36 -11.34 1.03 -1.18
C LEU A 36 -12.87 0.89 -1.16
N VAL A 37 -13.56 1.83 -0.51
CA VAL A 37 -15.04 1.94 -0.53
C VAL A 37 -15.44 3.17 -1.31
N GLN A 38 -16.39 3.02 -2.23
CA GLN A 38 -17.05 4.11 -2.93
C GLN A 38 -18.51 4.22 -2.46
N PHE A 39 -18.90 5.41 -2.01
CA PHE A 39 -20.29 5.73 -1.67
C PHE A 39 -20.97 6.41 -2.86
N THR A 40 -22.27 6.18 -3.03
CA THR A 40 -23.08 6.76 -4.10
C THR A 40 -24.42 7.25 -3.55
N GLU A 41 -24.94 8.36 -4.10
CA GLU A 41 -26.26 8.88 -3.74
C GLU A 41 -27.39 8.22 -4.54
N ARG A 42 -27.07 7.33 -5.49
CA ARG A 42 -28.08 6.58 -6.25
C ARG A 42 -28.87 5.69 -5.30
N LYS A 43 -30.17 6.00 -5.15
CA LYS A 43 -31.05 5.34 -4.17
C LYS A 43 -31.60 4.00 -4.64
N ASN A 44 -31.84 3.85 -5.94
CA ASN A 44 -32.41 2.67 -6.57
C ASN A 44 -31.94 2.64 -8.03
N SER A 45 -31.05 1.72 -8.38
CA SER A 45 -30.83 1.37 -9.77
C SER A 45 -30.60 -0.12 -9.88
N ASP A 46 -31.38 -0.79 -10.74
CA ASP A 46 -31.05 -2.11 -11.27
C ASP A 46 -29.75 -2.08 -12.12
N GLU A 47 -29.21 -0.88 -12.37
CA GLU A 47 -27.92 -0.64 -13.00
C GLU A 47 -26.78 -0.63 -11.97
N SER A 48 -25.69 -1.34 -12.29
CA SER A 48 -24.46 -1.35 -11.50
C SER A 48 -23.80 0.03 -11.47
N VAL A 49 -23.20 0.36 -10.32
CA VAL A 49 -22.29 1.52 -10.22
C VAL A 49 -20.89 1.01 -10.50
N GLU A 50 -20.32 1.47 -11.61
CA GLU A 50 -18.91 1.23 -11.92
C GLU A 50 -18.03 1.89 -10.85
N PHE A 51 -17.00 1.17 -10.43
CA PHE A 51 -16.04 1.68 -9.45
C PHE A 51 -15.06 2.64 -10.13
N ASP A 52 -14.98 3.87 -9.62
CA ASP A 52 -14.01 4.86 -10.10
C ASP A 52 -12.71 4.71 -9.30
N PHE A 53 -11.74 4.01 -9.88
CA PHE A 53 -10.46 3.76 -9.22
C PHE A 53 -9.60 5.03 -9.22
N PRO A 54 -9.36 5.69 -8.07
CA PRO A 54 -8.70 6.98 -8.08
C PRO A 54 -7.24 6.85 -8.51
N VAL A 55 -6.83 7.67 -9.49
CA VAL A 55 -5.43 7.71 -9.97
C VAL A 55 -4.45 7.96 -8.81
N LEU A 56 -4.84 8.77 -7.83
CA LEU A 56 -4.03 9.04 -6.64
C LEU A 56 -3.73 7.76 -5.84
N ASP A 57 -4.67 6.83 -5.73
CA ASP A 57 -4.43 5.57 -5.01
C ASP A 57 -3.53 4.62 -5.81
N GLN A 58 -3.58 4.68 -7.15
CA GLN A 58 -2.61 3.99 -8.01
C GLN A 58 -1.18 4.56 -7.81
N ILE A 59 -1.04 5.89 -7.72
CA ILE A 59 0.25 6.56 -7.44
C ILE A 59 0.78 6.15 -6.06
N LYS A 60 -0.07 6.18 -5.02
CA LYS A 60 0.31 5.71 -3.67
C LYS A 60 0.75 4.25 -3.70
N TRP A 61 0.06 3.40 -4.47
CA TRP A 61 0.42 2.00 -4.62
C TRP A 61 1.79 1.80 -5.27
N ALA A 62 2.10 2.54 -6.34
CA ALA A 62 3.43 2.51 -6.96
C ALA A 62 4.53 2.99 -6.00
N LEU A 63 4.29 4.07 -5.25
CA LEU A 63 5.21 4.55 -4.23
C LEU A 63 5.42 3.52 -3.10
N ARG A 64 4.38 2.79 -2.68
CA ARG A 64 4.51 1.69 -1.69
C ARG A 64 5.38 0.55 -2.18
N GLN A 65 5.45 0.31 -3.50
CA GLN A 65 6.41 -0.66 -4.03
C GLN A 65 7.84 -0.23 -3.70
N ILE A 66 8.18 1.05 -3.84
CA ILE A 66 9.49 1.59 -3.43
C ILE A 66 9.72 1.30 -1.95
N TYR A 67 8.74 1.56 -1.08
CA TYR A 67 8.86 1.29 0.35
C TYR A 67 9.19 -0.17 0.65
N TYR A 68 8.48 -1.12 0.05
CA TYR A 68 8.77 -2.53 0.25
C TYR A 68 10.13 -2.94 -0.31
N ARG A 69 10.51 -2.42 -1.49
CA ARG A 69 11.82 -2.70 -2.09
C ARG A 69 12.96 -2.14 -1.23
N GLU A 70 12.84 -0.94 -0.70
CA GLU A 70 13.82 -0.35 0.22
C GLU A 70 13.95 -1.13 1.52
N ARG A 71 12.83 -1.60 2.10
CA ARG A 71 12.85 -2.45 3.30
C ARG A 71 13.56 -3.78 3.05
N ASN A 72 13.29 -4.42 1.91
CA ASN A 72 13.95 -5.67 1.52
C ASN A 72 15.43 -5.46 1.20
N TYR A 73 15.75 -4.37 0.50
CA TYR A 73 17.12 -3.98 0.15
C TYR A 73 17.94 -3.70 1.42
N PHE A 74 17.40 -2.95 2.37
CA PHE A 74 18.02 -2.74 3.67
C PHE A 74 18.21 -4.06 4.42
N GLY A 75 17.22 -4.96 4.42
CA GLY A 75 17.35 -6.28 5.03
C GLY A 75 18.48 -7.14 4.44
N SER A 76 18.85 -6.90 3.18
CA SER A 76 19.84 -7.70 2.44
C SER A 76 21.24 -7.06 2.42
N TYR A 77 21.30 -5.74 2.37
CA TYR A 77 22.54 -4.97 2.18
C TYR A 77 22.86 -4.01 3.33
N ASN A 78 21.99 -3.93 4.33
CA ASN A 78 22.11 -3.06 5.51
C ASN A 78 22.30 -1.57 5.18
N ARG A 79 21.73 -1.13 4.06
CA ARG A 79 21.68 0.27 3.61
C ARG A 79 20.45 0.50 2.74
N PHE A 80 20.02 1.75 2.60
CA PHE A 80 19.04 2.17 1.60
C PHE A 80 19.72 2.54 0.27
N THR A 81 18.94 2.79 -0.78
CA THR A 81 19.46 3.23 -2.08
C THR A 81 18.63 4.34 -2.73
N GLU A 82 19.17 4.96 -3.77
CA GLU A 82 18.42 5.86 -4.67
C GLU A 82 18.23 5.21 -6.05
N SER A 83 18.81 4.02 -6.26
CA SER A 83 18.87 3.36 -7.55
C SER A 83 17.61 2.55 -7.82
N LEU A 84 16.77 3.05 -8.71
CA LEU A 84 15.62 2.30 -9.23
C LEU A 84 16.00 0.96 -9.85
N LYS A 85 17.24 0.83 -10.38
CA LYS A 85 17.74 -0.44 -10.86
C LYS A 85 17.99 -1.43 -9.73
N GLU A 86 18.57 -0.99 -8.62
CA GLU A 86 18.80 -1.84 -7.44
C GLU A 86 17.48 -2.24 -6.75
N LEU A 87 16.45 -1.39 -6.86
CA LEU A 87 15.11 -1.69 -6.39
C LEU A 87 14.30 -2.55 -7.36
N GLU A 88 14.80 -2.79 -8.58
CA GLU A 88 14.11 -3.43 -9.70
C GLU A 88 12.78 -2.73 -10.08
N LEU A 89 12.78 -1.40 -10.05
CA LEU A 89 11.64 -0.54 -10.36
C LEU A 89 11.95 0.44 -11.53
N MET A 90 12.75 -0.02 -12.49
CA MET A 90 13.03 0.75 -13.71
C MET A 90 11.76 0.97 -14.55
N GLU A 91 10.89 -0.02 -14.57
CA GLU A 91 9.58 0.07 -15.20
C GLU A 91 8.53 0.49 -14.18
N THR A 92 7.48 1.16 -14.65
CA THR A 92 6.37 1.56 -13.76
C THR A 92 5.65 0.32 -13.24
N PRO A 93 5.39 0.20 -11.93
CA PRO A 93 4.66 -0.94 -11.36
C PRO A 93 3.20 -1.02 -11.83
N THR A 94 2.64 0.11 -12.26
CA THR A 94 1.24 0.27 -12.64
C THR A 94 1.12 1.27 -13.79
N GLU A 95 0.12 1.09 -14.65
CA GLU A 95 -0.09 1.95 -15.82
C GLU A 95 -0.48 3.38 -15.42
N LYS A 96 -0.19 4.36 -16.30
CA LYS A 96 -0.67 5.76 -16.21
C LYS A 96 -0.20 6.55 -14.97
N ILE A 97 0.96 6.19 -14.42
CA ILE A 97 1.57 6.91 -13.29
C ILE A 97 2.75 7.77 -13.76
N PRO A 98 2.99 8.95 -13.17
CA PRO A 98 4.18 9.75 -13.47
C PRO A 98 5.42 9.04 -12.89
N TRP A 99 6.08 8.25 -13.72
CA TRP A 99 7.29 7.46 -13.39
C TRP A 99 8.44 7.89 -14.32
N PRO A 100 9.71 7.96 -13.87
CA PRO A 100 10.24 7.52 -12.58
C PRO A 100 10.04 8.52 -11.42
N PRO A 101 10.00 8.04 -10.17
CA PRO A 101 10.04 8.90 -8.99
C PRO A 101 11.45 9.49 -8.84
N LYS A 102 11.54 10.58 -8.08
CA LYS A 102 12.82 11.04 -7.53
C LYS A 102 12.99 10.40 -6.17
N ILE A 103 14.08 9.64 -5.98
CA ILE A 103 14.44 9.04 -4.68
C ILE A 103 15.67 9.79 -4.15
N VAL A 104 15.66 10.12 -2.86
CA VAL A 104 16.77 10.78 -2.16
C VAL A 104 17.02 10.11 -0.82
N LEU A 105 18.29 9.88 -0.48
CA LEU A 105 18.69 9.47 0.86
C LEU A 105 18.63 10.65 1.81
N THR A 106 18.23 10.36 3.04
CA THR A 106 18.21 11.33 4.13
C THR A 106 19.07 10.81 5.28
N PRO A 107 19.49 11.67 6.24
CA PRO A 107 20.25 11.20 7.40
C PRO A 107 19.55 10.11 8.22
N SER A 108 18.22 10.02 8.13
CA SER A 108 17.40 9.04 8.86
C SER A 108 16.83 7.91 7.99
N GLY A 109 17.13 7.88 6.69
CA GLY A 109 16.55 6.90 5.77
C GLY A 109 16.55 7.37 4.32
N TRP A 110 15.38 7.50 3.73
CA TRP A 110 15.18 7.87 2.34
C TRP A 110 13.80 8.53 2.16
N GLU A 111 13.58 9.16 1.01
CA GLU A 111 12.29 9.70 0.59
C GLU A 111 12.15 9.50 -0.92
N ALA A 112 10.95 9.16 -1.39
CA ALA A 112 10.61 9.12 -2.80
C ALA A 112 9.42 10.04 -3.10
N VAL A 113 9.52 10.77 -4.21
CA VAL A 113 8.50 11.74 -4.63
C VAL A 113 8.13 11.58 -6.10
N VAL A 114 6.83 11.73 -6.37
CA VAL A 114 6.24 11.84 -7.70
C VAL A 114 5.43 13.14 -7.79
N MET A 115 5.49 13.81 -8.93
CA MET A 115 4.68 14.99 -9.23
C MET A 115 3.36 14.59 -9.89
N TRP A 116 2.24 15.01 -9.31
CA TRP A 116 0.91 14.78 -9.89
C TRP A 116 0.01 16.00 -9.66
N ASN A 117 -0.53 16.58 -10.74
CA ASN A 117 -1.38 17.78 -10.71
C ASN A 117 -0.79 18.91 -9.85
N ASP A 118 0.48 19.26 -10.11
CA ASP A 118 1.25 20.29 -9.38
C ASP A 118 1.42 20.03 -7.88
N LYS A 119 1.14 18.81 -7.41
CA LYS A 119 1.33 18.38 -6.02
C LYS A 119 2.42 17.31 -5.95
N HIS A 120 3.21 17.37 -4.89
CA HIS A 120 4.12 16.30 -4.52
C HIS A 120 3.35 15.19 -3.80
N VAL A 121 3.47 13.96 -4.29
CA VAL A 121 3.06 12.75 -3.57
C VAL A 121 4.32 12.07 -3.08
N ILE A 122 4.44 11.92 -1.77
CA ILE A 122 5.69 11.55 -1.08
C ILE A 122 5.48 10.25 -0.28
N ILE A 123 6.50 9.40 -0.24
CA ILE A 123 6.65 8.28 0.70
C ILE A 123 8.06 8.27 1.30
N ARG A 124 8.21 7.80 2.53
CA ARG A 124 9.48 7.71 3.27
C ARG A 124 9.38 6.63 4.35
#